data_AF-F2CFX3-F1
#
_entry.id   AF-F2CFX3-F1
#
_cell.length_a   1.000
_cell.length_b   1.000
_cell.length_c   1.000
_cell.angle_alpha   90.00
_cell.angle_beta   90.00
_cell.angle_gamma   90.00
#
_symmetry.space_group_name_H-M   'P 1'
#
loop_
_entity.id
_entity.type
_entity.pdbx_description
1 polymer ?
#
loop_
_entity_poly.entity_id
_entity_poly.type
_entity_poly.pdbx_seq_one_letter_code
_entity_poly.pdbx_strand_id
1 'polypeptide(L)'
;MKSKKLLLVNGITGILGGLIILYASSQRWHWEIVALVPKMVEKSDWGVLIILISLLFLCLSLAGMAHYSEEPRVNKMSHKLLFFAFLAGIIPFLGNLAGVLAIISGIFYLQDVPKFKSDDKAD
;
A
#
# COMPACT_ATOMS: atom_id res chain seq x y z
N MET A 1 15.90 3.94 -17.82
CA MET A 1 14.90 2.83 -17.88
C MET A 1 14.54 2.19 -16.54
N LYS A 2 15.47 1.93 -15.59
CA LYS A 2 15.16 1.23 -14.31
C LYS A 2 14.19 1.99 -13.38
N SER A 3 14.34 3.31 -13.23
CA SER A 3 13.42 4.15 -12.42
C SER A 3 11.96 4.03 -12.86
N LYS A 4 11.66 4.25 -14.14
CA LYS A 4 10.29 4.18 -14.64
C LYS A 4 9.59 2.85 -14.34
N LYS A 5 10.30 1.72 -14.43
CA LYS A 5 9.74 0.39 -14.10
C LYS A 5 9.44 0.27 -12.61
N LEU A 6 10.33 0.73 -11.74
CA LEU A 6 10.14 0.69 -10.30
C LEU A 6 8.97 1.60 -9.84
N LEU A 7 8.80 2.78 -10.44
CA LEU A 7 7.63 3.64 -10.22
C LEU A 7 6.31 2.95 -10.61
N LEU A 8 6.28 2.28 -11.76
CA LEU A 8 5.11 1.52 -12.21
C LEU A 8 4.78 0.36 -11.26
N VAL A 9 5.79 -0.42 -10.88
CA VAL A 9 5.63 -1.53 -9.93
C VAL A 9 5.10 -0.99 -8.61
N ASN A 10 5.70 0.08 -8.08
CA ASN A 10 5.25 0.66 -6.82
C ASN A 10 3.81 1.20 -6.89
N GLY A 11 3.45 1.84 -8.00
CA GLY A 11 2.09 2.32 -8.24
C GLY A 11 1.05 1.20 -8.28
N ILE A 12 1.32 0.18 -9.10
CA ILE A 12 0.41 -0.97 -9.30
C ILE A 12 0.30 -1.78 -8.00
N THR A 13 1.42 -2.08 -7.35
CA THR A 13 1.43 -2.83 -6.08
C THR A 13 0.75 -2.06 -4.96
N GLY A 14 0.88 -0.73 -4.90
CA GLY A 14 0.16 0.11 -3.93
C GLY A 14 -1.36 0.04 -4.10
N ILE A 15 -1.86 0.11 -5.34
CA ILE A 15 -3.29 0.04 -5.63
C ILE A 15 -3.84 -1.38 -5.38
N LEU A 16 -3.21 -2.40 -5.95
CA LEU A 16 -3.64 -3.81 -5.77
C LEU A 16 -3.56 -4.23 -4.31
N GLY A 17 -2.43 -3.96 -3.65
CA GLY A 17 -2.27 -4.26 -2.24
C GLY A 17 -3.28 -3.50 -1.38
N GLY A 18 -3.56 -2.23 -1.71
CA GLY A 18 -4.53 -1.43 -0.98
C GLY A 18 -5.94 -2.00 -1.09
N LEU A 19 -6.37 -2.40 -2.30
CA LEU A 19 -7.66 -3.07 -2.52
C LEU A 19 -7.76 -4.40 -1.77
N ILE A 20 -6.71 -5.21 -1.78
CA ILE A 20 -6.69 -6.48 -1.05
C ILE A 20 -6.78 -6.24 0.45
N ILE A 21 -6.08 -5.24 1.00
CA ILE A 21 -6.19 -4.88 2.43
C ILE A 21 -7.60 -4.42 2.77
N LEU A 22 -8.25 -3.58 1.95
CA LEU A 22 -9.64 -3.17 2.17
C LEU A 22 -10.58 -4.38 2.21
N TYR A 23 -10.43 -5.29 1.25
CA TYR A 23 -11.23 -6.50 1.19
C TYR A 23 -10.99 -7.42 2.39
N ALA A 24 -9.72 -7.69 2.72
CA ALA A 24 -9.33 -8.53 3.85
C ALA A 24 -9.80 -7.93 5.18
N SER A 25 -9.70 -6.62 5.35
CA SER A 25 -10.17 -5.89 6.54
C SER A 25 -11.68 -6.03 6.72
N SER A 26 -12.45 -6.02 5.63
CA SER A 26 -13.89 -6.28 5.67
C SER A 26 -14.25 -7.73 6.00
N GLN A 27 -13.42 -8.70 5.62
CA GLN A 27 -13.64 -10.14 5.88
C GLN A 27 -13.09 -10.61 7.24
N ARG A 28 -12.27 -9.77 7.89
CA ARG A 28 -11.59 -10.06 9.16
C ARG A 28 -12.57 -10.26 10.32
N TRP A 29 -13.70 -9.56 10.30
CA TRP A 29 -14.68 -9.55 11.38
C TRP A 29 -15.90 -10.38 11.00
N HIS A 30 -16.23 -11.38 11.81
CA HIS A 30 -17.46 -12.13 11.67
C HIS A 30 -18.23 -12.21 12.98
N TRP A 31 -19.55 -12.36 12.87
CA TRP A 31 -20.45 -12.52 14.00
C TRP A 31 -20.64 -14.00 14.28
N GLU A 32 -20.26 -14.44 15.48
CA GLU A 32 -20.45 -15.81 15.92
C GLU A 32 -21.25 -15.82 17.24
N ILE A 33 -22.16 -16.77 17.41
CA ILE A 33 -22.92 -16.92 18.65
C ILE A 33 -22.18 -17.94 19.53
N VAL A 34 -21.56 -17.45 20.61
CA VAL A 34 -20.86 -18.30 21.59
C VAL A 34 -21.60 -18.20 22.91
N ALA A 35 -22.07 -19.33 23.44
CA ALA A 35 -22.81 -19.40 24.71
C ALA A 35 -24.03 -18.45 24.76
N LEU A 36 -24.85 -18.42 23.70
CA LEU A 36 -26.05 -17.57 23.56
C LEU A 36 -25.76 -16.04 23.52
N VAL A 37 -24.50 -15.62 23.43
CA VAL A 37 -24.11 -14.22 23.29
C VAL A 37 -23.47 -13.99 21.91
N PRO A 38 -23.96 -13.03 21.09
CA PRO A 38 -23.30 -12.63 19.87
C PRO A 38 -21.92 -12.03 20.20
N LYS A 39 -20.87 -12.60 19.62
CA LYS A 39 -19.49 -12.12 19.78
C LYS A 39 -18.88 -11.82 18.41
N MET A 40 -18.17 -10.70 18.33
CA MET A 40 -17.32 -10.40 17.18
C MET A 40 -16.04 -11.21 17.32
N VAL A 41 -15.82 -12.15 16.40
CA VAL A 41 -14.62 -12.99 16.36
C VAL A 41 -13.78 -12.57 15.17
N GLU A 42 -12.48 -12.47 15.40
CA GLU A 42 -11.50 -12.14 14.39
C GLU A 42 -11.03 -13.41 13.67
N LYS A 43 -11.09 -13.43 12.34
CA LYS A 43 -10.45 -14.46 11.53
C LYS A 43 -8.96 -14.19 11.40
N SER A 44 -8.16 -15.00 12.08
CA SER A 44 -6.70 -14.87 12.13
C SER A 44 -6.04 -14.85 10.74
N ASP A 45 -6.51 -15.68 9.80
CA ASP A 45 -5.95 -15.78 8.44
C ASP A 45 -5.96 -14.45 7.67
N TRP A 46 -7.04 -13.67 7.79
CA TRP A 46 -7.14 -12.35 7.16
C TRP A 46 -6.21 -11.33 7.83
N GLY A 47 -6.02 -11.43 9.14
CA GLY A 47 -5.07 -10.61 9.88
C GLY A 47 -3.63 -10.83 9.41
N VAL A 48 -3.24 -12.10 9.21
CA VAL A 48 -1.92 -12.46 8.70
C VAL A 48 -1.71 -11.92 7.27
N LEU A 49 -2.72 -12.03 6.40
CA LEU A 49 -2.66 -11.51 5.04
C LEU A 49 -2.41 -9.98 5.02
N ILE A 50 -3.13 -9.22 5.83
CA ILE A 50 -2.95 -7.76 5.93
C ILE A 50 -1.54 -7.40 6.38
N ILE A 51 -0.99 -8.14 7.36
CA ILE A 51 0.37 -7.92 7.86
C ILE A 51 1.40 -8.21 6.76
N LEU A 52 1.24 -9.30 6.00
CA LEU A 52 2.14 -9.65 4.90
C LEU A 52 2.17 -8.57 3.81
N ILE A 53 1.00 -8.06 3.40
CA ILE A 53 0.93 -6.98 2.40
C ILE A 53 1.50 -5.68 2.97
N SER A 54 1.29 -5.41 4.26
CA SER A 54 1.87 -4.26 4.93
C SER A 54 3.39 -4.34 4.97
N LEU A 55 3.97 -5.51 5.22
CA LEU A 55 5.42 -5.73 5.11
C LEU A 55 5.94 -5.51 3.69
N LEU A 56 5.18 -5.92 2.68
CA LEU A 56 5.51 -5.62 1.28
C LEU A 56 5.56 -4.10 1.04
N PHE A 57 4.60 -3.35 1.57
CA PHE A 57 4.58 -1.88 1.50
C PHE A 57 5.78 -1.21 2.15
N LEU A 58 6.26 -1.75 3.28
CA LEU A 58 7.50 -1.30 3.90
C LEU A 58 8.68 -1.45 2.94
N CYS A 59 8.86 -2.64 2.36
CA CYS A 59 9.95 -2.90 1.39
C CYS A 59 9.90 -1.96 0.18
N LEU A 60 8.72 -1.75 -0.39
CA LEU A 60 8.53 -0.84 -1.53
C LEU A 60 8.80 0.62 -1.15
N SER A 61 8.38 1.04 0.03
CA SER A 61 8.62 2.38 0.54
C SER A 61 10.12 2.65 0.71
N LEU A 62 10.85 1.73 1.36
CA LEU A 62 12.30 1.83 1.49
C LEU A 62 13.01 1.83 0.14
N ALA A 63 12.64 0.92 -0.76
CA ALA A 63 13.24 0.84 -2.09
C ALA A 63 13.07 2.15 -2.86
N GLY A 64 11.88 2.74 -2.78
CA GLY A 64 11.65 4.01 -3.43
C GLY A 64 12.29 5.21 -2.71
N MET A 65 12.38 5.23 -1.38
CA MET A 65 13.17 6.25 -0.67
C MET A 65 14.64 6.14 -1.07
N ALA A 66 15.22 4.94 -1.12
CA ALA A 66 16.61 4.73 -1.51
C ALA A 66 16.89 5.16 -2.96
N HIS A 67 15.96 4.90 -3.89
CA HIS A 67 16.17 5.22 -5.30
C HIS A 67 15.73 6.63 -5.73
N TYR A 68 14.81 7.27 -5.01
CA TYR A 68 14.21 8.55 -5.43
C TYR A 68 14.38 9.70 -4.44
N SER A 69 15.17 9.53 -3.37
CA SER A 69 15.39 10.63 -2.40
C SER A 69 15.97 11.89 -3.04
N GLU A 70 16.84 11.73 -4.04
CA GLU A 70 17.52 12.83 -4.74
C GLU A 70 16.81 13.24 -6.04
N GLU A 71 15.80 12.51 -6.50
CA GLU A 71 15.13 12.76 -7.78
C GLU A 71 13.96 13.75 -7.59
N PRO A 72 14.07 15.01 -8.03
CA PRO A 72 13.05 16.04 -7.79
C PRO A 72 11.74 15.77 -8.55
N ARG A 73 11.78 14.88 -9.55
CA ARG A 73 10.63 14.57 -10.41
C ARG A 73 9.57 13.71 -9.71
N VAL A 74 9.98 12.98 -8.67
CA VAL A 74 9.12 12.03 -7.95
C VAL A 74 8.59 12.66 -6.67
N ASN A 75 7.30 12.50 -6.44
CA ASN A 75 6.67 13.02 -5.24
C ASN A 75 7.19 12.25 -4.00
N LYS A 76 7.93 12.94 -3.14
CA LYS A 76 8.43 12.42 -1.86
C LYS A 76 7.29 11.96 -0.94
N MET A 77 6.07 12.47 -1.15
CA MET A 77 4.88 12.08 -0.41
C MET A 77 4.43 10.64 -0.73
N SER A 78 4.64 10.14 -1.96
CA SER A 78 4.21 8.80 -2.37
C SER A 78 4.82 7.71 -1.48
N HIS A 79 6.14 7.77 -1.28
CA HIS A 79 6.90 6.85 -0.44
C HIS A 79 6.48 6.91 1.03
N LYS A 80 6.27 8.12 1.54
CA LYS A 80 5.84 8.37 2.92
C LYS A 80 4.44 7.82 3.18
N LEU A 81 3.51 8.00 2.24
CA LEU A 81 2.15 7.45 2.34
C LEU A 81 2.16 5.92 2.35
N LEU A 82 3.01 5.29 1.54
CA LEU A 82 3.20 3.83 1.53
C LEU A 82 3.78 3.33 2.87
N PHE A 83 4.67 4.12 3.50
CA PHE A 83 5.17 3.84 4.86
C PHE A 83 4.08 3.98 5.94
N PHE A 84 3.26 5.03 5.86
CA PHE A 84 2.12 5.20 6.77
C PHE A 84 1.06 4.10 6.57
N ALA A 85 0.86 3.63 5.33
CA ALA A 85 0.01 2.48 5.05
C ALA A 85 0.51 1.22 5.76
N PHE A 86 1.83 0.99 5.78
CA PHE A 86 2.42 -0.10 6.58
C PHE A 86 2.13 0.06 8.08
N LEU A 87 2.41 1.23 8.66
CA LEU A 87 2.18 1.48 10.09
C LEU A 87 0.71 1.26 10.48
N ALA A 88 -0.21 1.75 9.64
CA ALA A 88 -1.64 1.56 9.83
C ALA A 88 -2.06 0.08 9.64
N GLY A 89 -1.43 -0.65 8.73
CA GLY A 89 -1.80 -2.02 8.39
C GLY A 89 -1.37 -3.07 9.42
N ILE A 90 -0.34 -2.78 10.22
CA ILE A 90 0.01 -3.62 11.38
C ILE A 90 -1.07 -3.56 12.46
N ILE A 91 -1.80 -2.45 12.55
CA ILE A 91 -2.81 -2.24 13.58
C ILE A 91 -4.14 -2.87 13.13
N PRO A 92 -4.71 -3.85 13.88
CA PRO A 92 -5.85 -4.64 13.44
C PRO A 92 -7.08 -3.86 12.95
N PHE A 93 -7.40 -2.76 13.62
CA PHE A 93 -8.58 -1.93 13.34
C PHE A 93 -8.33 -0.83 12.29
N LEU A 94 -7.08 -0.61 11.89
CA LEU A 94 -6.69 0.44 10.94
C LEU A 94 -6.44 -0.09 9.52
N GLY A 95 -6.76 -1.36 9.24
CA GLY A 95 -6.63 -1.97 7.92
C GLY A 95 -7.31 -1.14 6.82
N ASN A 96 -8.50 -0.61 7.08
CA ASN A 96 -9.18 0.25 6.09
C ASN A 96 -8.39 1.53 5.77
N LEU A 97 -7.81 2.17 6.80
CA LEU A 97 -6.97 3.35 6.61
C LEU A 97 -5.70 3.00 5.84
N ALA A 98 -5.07 1.86 6.16
CA ALA A 98 -3.91 1.35 5.44
C ALA A 98 -4.20 1.15 3.95
N GLY A 99 -5.34 0.54 3.62
CA GLY A 99 -5.76 0.33 2.25
C GLY A 99 -5.95 1.64 1.47
N VAL A 100 -6.61 2.64 2.06
CA VAL A 100 -6.81 3.95 1.44
C VAL A 100 -5.48 4.68 1.22
N LEU A 101 -4.61 4.70 2.23
CA LEU A 101 -3.29 5.34 2.13
C LEU A 101 -2.43 4.70 1.03
N ALA A 102 -2.47 3.37 0.90
CA ALA A 102 -1.77 2.65 -0.15
C ALA A 102 -2.30 2.97 -1.55
N ILE A 103 -3.62 3.10 -1.71
CA ILE A 103 -4.23 3.49 -3.00
C ILE A 103 -3.82 4.91 -3.38
N ILE A 104 -3.91 5.87 -2.45
CA ILE A 104 -3.50 7.26 -2.70
C ILE A 104 -2.02 7.31 -3.08
N SER A 105 -1.17 6.60 -2.34
CA SER A 105 0.25 6.46 -2.67
C SER A 105 0.45 5.91 -4.08
N GLY A 106 -0.23 4.82 -4.42
CA GLY A 106 -0.14 4.19 -5.73
C GLY A 106 -0.56 5.10 -6.89
N ILE A 107 -1.61 5.91 -6.70
CA ILE A 107 -2.04 6.92 -7.66
C ILE A 107 -0.93 7.96 -7.88
N PHE A 108 -0.31 8.46 -6.81
CA PHE A 108 0.78 9.43 -6.93
C PHE A 108 2.00 8.83 -7.68
N TYR A 109 2.35 7.57 -7.42
CA TYR A 109 3.39 6.89 -8.20
C TYR A 109 3.06 6.85 -9.69
N LEU A 110 1.83 6.51 -10.06
CA LEU A 110 1.41 6.44 -11.46
C LEU A 110 1.35 7.81 -12.14
N GLN A 111 1.01 8.87 -11.41
CA GLN A 111 1.06 10.25 -11.91
C GLN A 111 2.49 10.72 -12.21
N ASP A 112 3.49 10.19 -11.50
CA ASP A 112 4.89 10.52 -11.72
C ASP A 112 5.52 9.75 -12.91
N VAL A 113 4.96 8.61 -13.30
CA VAL A 113 5.43 7.80 -14.45
C VAL A 113 5.55 8.59 -15.78
N PRO A 114 4.55 9.39 -16.22
CA PRO A 114 4.65 10.12 -17.47
C PRO A 114 5.74 11.20 -17.48
N LYS A 115 6.19 11.70 -16.32
CA LYS A 115 7.32 12.66 -16.22
C LYS A 115 8.65 12.06 -16.69
N PHE A 116 8.76 10.72 -16.71
CA PHE A 116 9.91 10.00 -17.27
C PHE A 116 9.72 9.63 -18.74
N LYS A 117 8.58 9.97 -19.37
CA LYS A 117 8.31 9.75 -20.81
C LYS A 117 8.59 11.00 -21.65
N SER A 118 8.52 12.20 -21.07
CA SER A 118 8.76 13.47 -21.77
C SER A 118 10.22 13.71 -22.13
N ASP A 119 11.17 13.21 -21.33
CA ASP A 119 12.62 13.37 -21.60
C ASP A 119 13.16 12.38 -22.64
N ASP A 120 12.50 11.22 -22.82
CA ASP A 120 12.87 10.23 -23.85
C ASP A 120 12.56 10.71 -25.28
N LYS A 121 12.03 11.94 -25.42
CA LYS A 121 11.71 12.60 -26.69
C LYS A 121 12.57 13.86 -26.93
N ALA A 122 13.56 14.13 -26.07
CA ALA A 122 14.43 15.29 -26.17
C ALA A 122 15.84 14.97 -26.70
N ASP A 123 16.08 13.73 -27.16
CA ASP A 123 17.28 13.34 -27.93
C ASP A 123 16.90 12.89 -29.34
#